data_AF-A0A2R3QSN9-F1
#
_entry.id   AF-A0A2R3QSN9-F1
#
_cell.length_a   1.000
_cell.length_b   1.000
_cell.length_c   1.000
_cell.angle_alpha   90.00
_cell.angle_beta   90.00
_cell.angle_gamma   90.00
#
_symmetry.space_group_name_H-M   'P 1'
#
loop_
_entity.id
_entity.type
_entity.pdbx_description
1 polymer ?
#
loop_
_entity_poly.entity_id
_entity_poly.type
_entity_poly.pdbx_seq_one_letter_code
_entity_poly.pdbx_strand_id
1 'polypeptide(L)'
;MASSKRKYAGIERELIRTLTIACETAKSEIVGFQWLTHDVDYEQFPQSLVVTWMFDTEANKARALASPDKERMLALTLAAFDEVGISVSSVAAHVAFSVEQPARGKRGQGH
;
A
#
# COMPACT_ATOMS: atom_id res chain seq x y z
N MET A 1 23.95 17.08 -5.04
CA MET A 1 23.56 15.66 -4.86
C MET A 1 22.74 15.18 -6.07
N ALA A 2 23.39 14.86 -7.20
CA ALA A 2 22.70 14.53 -8.46
C ALA A 2 22.78 13.05 -8.85
N SER A 3 23.56 12.23 -8.14
CA SER A 3 23.81 10.83 -8.51
C SER A 3 22.75 9.84 -8.03
N SER A 4 21.96 10.19 -7.00
CA SER A 4 21.01 9.26 -6.39
C SER A 4 19.73 9.10 -7.22
N LYS A 5 19.26 10.17 -7.89
CA LYS A 5 17.97 10.23 -8.59
C LYS A 5 17.81 9.23 -9.75
N ARG A 6 18.91 8.85 -10.42
CA ARG A 6 18.88 7.94 -11.58
C ARG A 6 18.77 6.47 -11.19
N LYS A 7 19.23 6.10 -9.99
CA LYS A 7 19.11 4.72 -9.46
C LYS A 7 17.68 4.43 -9.03
N TYR A 8 17.01 5.39 -8.40
CA TYR A 8 15.63 5.22 -7.93
C TYR A 8 14.61 5.21 -9.07
N ALA A 9 14.87 5.89 -10.19
CA ALA A 9 13.95 5.89 -11.33
C ALA A 9 13.69 4.48 -11.93
N GLY A 10 14.63 3.54 -11.78
CA GLY A 10 14.42 2.14 -12.17
C GLY A 10 13.52 1.41 -11.17
N ILE A 11 13.90 1.48 -9.89
CA ILE A 11 13.17 0.90 -8.76
C ILE A 11 11.73 1.39 -8.72
N GLU A 12 11.48 2.69 -8.89
CA GLU A 12 10.14 3.28 -8.91
C GLU A 12 9.29 2.71 -10.03
N ARG A 13 9.84 2.54 -11.24
CA ARG A 13 9.10 1.97 -12.37
C ARG A 13 8.73 0.52 -12.14
N GLU A 14 9.65 -0.27 -11.61
CA GLU A 14 9.39 -1.66 -11.25
C GLU A 14 8.36 -1.72 -10.13
N LEU A 15 8.51 -0.92 -9.08
CA LEU A 15 7.56 -0.84 -7.96
C LEU A 15 6.15 -0.48 -8.42
N ILE A 16 6.00 0.55 -9.27
CA ILE A 16 4.69 0.92 -9.84
C ILE A 16 4.11 -0.26 -10.62
N ARG A 17 4.93 -0.96 -11.43
CA ARG A 17 4.48 -2.09 -12.24
C ARG A 17 4.01 -3.26 -11.36
N THR A 18 4.78 -3.65 -10.37
CA THR A 18 4.47 -4.79 -9.49
C THR A 18 3.29 -4.48 -8.57
N LEU A 19 3.23 -3.26 -8.01
CA LEU A 19 2.09 -2.78 -7.24
C LEU A 19 0.81 -2.67 -8.07
N THR A 20 0.90 -2.32 -9.36
CA THR A 20 -0.27 -2.30 -10.25
C THR A 20 -0.84 -3.72 -10.40
N ILE A 21 0.02 -4.72 -10.60
CA ILE A 21 -0.41 -6.12 -10.71
C ILE A 21 -1.03 -6.60 -9.39
N ALA A 22 -0.39 -6.28 -8.25
CA ALA A 22 -0.92 -6.58 -6.93
C ALA A 22 -2.29 -5.93 -6.68
N CYS A 23 -2.46 -4.68 -7.10
CA CYS A 23 -3.71 -3.92 -6.99
C CYS A 23 -4.84 -4.60 -7.78
N GLU A 24 -4.60 -4.92 -9.05
CA GLU A 24 -5.60 -5.58 -9.91
C GLU A 24 -5.96 -6.98 -9.39
N THR A 25 -4.96 -7.75 -8.95
CA THR A 25 -5.15 -9.08 -8.35
C THR A 25 -6.02 -8.97 -7.10
N ALA A 26 -5.69 -8.05 -6.20
CA ALA A 26 -6.43 -7.88 -4.97
C ALA A 26 -7.85 -7.34 -5.17
N LYS A 27 -8.11 -6.50 -6.18
CA LYS A 27 -9.48 -6.10 -6.52
C LYS A 27 -10.35 -7.30 -6.89
N SER A 28 -9.77 -8.32 -7.51
CA SER A 28 -10.50 -9.53 -7.90
C SER A 28 -10.68 -10.51 -6.72
N GLU A 29 -9.78 -10.51 -5.75
CA GLU A 29 -9.80 -11.46 -4.63
C GLU A 29 -10.47 -10.90 -3.38
N ILE A 30 -10.26 -9.61 -3.07
CA ILE A 30 -10.62 -8.99 -1.80
C ILE A 30 -11.88 -8.14 -1.97
N VAL A 31 -12.96 -8.59 -1.34
CA VAL A 31 -14.25 -7.89 -1.41
C VAL A 31 -14.18 -6.56 -0.65
N GLY A 32 -14.40 -5.46 -1.38
CA GLY A 32 -14.44 -4.10 -0.85
C GLY A 32 -13.11 -3.36 -0.85
N PHE A 33 -12.06 -3.95 -1.43
CA PHE A 33 -10.84 -3.24 -1.77
C PHE A 33 -11.06 -2.37 -3.01
N GLN A 34 -10.58 -1.12 -2.98
CA GLN A 34 -10.74 -0.17 -4.08
C GLN A 34 -9.44 0.08 -4.84
N TRP A 35 -8.38 0.45 -4.12
CA TRP A 35 -7.07 0.77 -4.69
C TRP A 35 -6.02 0.77 -3.59
N LEU A 36 -4.75 0.74 -3.97
CA LEU A 36 -3.63 0.91 -3.05
C LEU A 36 -2.74 2.05 -3.52
N THR A 37 -2.07 2.70 -2.58
CA THR A 37 -1.01 3.67 -2.85
C THR A 37 0.26 3.26 -2.13
N HIS A 38 1.39 3.69 -2.65
CA HIS A 38 2.68 3.53 -1.99
C HIS A 38 3.23 4.91 -1.64
N ASP A 39 3.78 5.01 -0.45
CA ASP A 39 4.55 6.15 0.01
C ASP A 39 5.98 5.68 0.25
N VAL A 40 6.96 6.41 -0.25
CA VAL A 40 8.36 5.97 -0.19
C VAL A 40 9.29 7.17 -0.05
N ASP A 41 10.00 7.23 1.07
CA ASP A 41 11.15 8.13 1.17
C ASP A 41 12.40 7.46 0.62
N TYR A 42 12.86 7.96 -0.53
CA TYR A 42 14.09 7.51 -1.16
C TYR A 42 15.35 7.77 -0.31
N GLU A 43 15.28 8.68 0.68
CA GLU A 43 16.36 8.94 1.63
C GLU A 43 16.50 7.85 2.70
N GLN A 44 15.40 7.15 3.04
CA GLN A 44 15.36 6.10 4.07
C GLN A 44 14.92 4.74 3.48
N PHE A 45 15.09 4.59 2.16
CA PHE A 45 14.72 3.38 1.46
C PHE A 45 15.60 2.18 1.89
N PRO A 46 15.03 0.97 2.06
CA PRO A 46 13.63 0.58 1.87
C PRO A 46 12.73 0.70 3.12
N GLN A 47 13.27 1.22 4.23
CA GLN A 47 12.57 1.22 5.52
C GLN A 47 11.35 2.16 5.56
N SER A 48 11.37 3.25 4.79
CA SER A 48 10.25 4.20 4.72
C SER A 48 9.13 3.80 3.75
N LEU A 49 9.27 2.69 3.01
CA LEU A 49 8.27 2.28 2.03
C LEU A 49 7.00 1.79 2.72
N VAL A 50 5.86 2.44 2.53
CA VAL A 50 4.58 2.01 3.11
C VAL A 50 3.51 1.94 2.04
N VAL A 51 2.93 0.76 1.88
CA VAL A 51 1.81 0.50 0.97
C VAL A 51 0.51 0.64 1.75
N THR A 52 -0.25 1.68 1.45
CA THR A 52 -1.58 1.91 2.03
C THR A 52 -2.66 1.33 1.14
N TRP A 53 -3.36 0.34 1.66
CA TRP A 53 -4.50 -0.32 1.03
C TRP A 53 -5.79 0.41 1.37
N MET A 54 -6.51 0.86 0.35
CA MET A 54 -7.77 1.59 0.48
C MET A 54 -8.98 0.69 0.32
N PHE A 55 -9.86 0.73 1.31
CA PHE A 55 -11.14 0.02 1.32
C PHE A 55 -12.30 0.98 1.17
N ASP A 56 -13.40 0.45 0.64
CA ASP A 56 -14.67 1.14 0.49
C ASP A 56 -15.34 1.42 1.86
N THR A 57 -15.32 0.45 2.78
CA THR A 57 -15.93 0.59 4.11
C THR A 57 -15.09 -0.02 5.22
N GLU A 58 -15.30 0.46 6.45
CA GLU A 58 -14.68 -0.10 7.67
C GLU A 58 -15.06 -1.56 7.88
N ALA A 59 -16.28 -1.96 7.53
CA ALA A 59 -16.72 -3.35 7.61
C ALA A 59 -15.92 -4.25 6.66
N ASN A 60 -15.70 -3.83 5.41
CA ASN A 60 -14.90 -4.58 4.44
C ASN A 60 -13.44 -4.68 4.88
N LYS A 61 -12.85 -3.58 5.39
CA LYS A 61 -11.51 -3.59 5.98
C LYS A 61 -11.41 -4.56 7.16
N ALA A 62 -12.32 -4.48 8.13
CA ALA A 62 -12.31 -5.34 9.30
C ALA A 62 -12.47 -6.82 8.94
N ARG A 63 -13.35 -7.12 7.97
CA ARG A 63 -13.50 -8.48 7.42
C ARG A 63 -12.20 -8.96 6.78
N ALA A 64 -11.59 -8.17 5.89
CA ALA A 64 -10.35 -8.54 5.23
C ALA A 64 -9.21 -8.80 6.26
N LEU A 65 -9.16 -8.02 7.34
CA LEU A 65 -8.19 -8.20 8.42
C LEU A 65 -8.45 -9.44 9.30
N ALA A 66 -9.70 -9.88 9.41
CA ALA A 66 -10.11 -11.09 10.13
C ALA A 66 -10.13 -12.35 9.24
N SER A 67 -9.93 -12.17 7.93
CA SER A 67 -9.94 -13.21 6.90
C SER A 67 -8.51 -13.52 6.41
N PRO A 68 -8.32 -14.63 5.67
CA PRO A 68 -7.06 -14.93 4.97
C PRO A 68 -6.70 -13.88 3.91
N ASP A 69 -7.61 -12.97 3.57
CA ASP A 69 -7.34 -11.79 2.73
C ASP A 69 -6.15 -10.96 3.28
N LYS A 70 -6.01 -10.89 4.61
CA LYS A 70 -4.86 -10.21 5.23
C LYS A 70 -3.54 -10.82 4.80
N GLU A 71 -3.42 -12.13 4.87
CA GLU A 71 -2.22 -12.86 4.45
C GLU A 71 -2.00 -12.70 2.95
N ARG A 72 -3.08 -12.67 2.16
CA ARG A 72 -3.02 -12.41 0.72
C ARG A 72 -2.46 -11.02 0.41
N MET A 73 -2.91 -9.97 1.10
CA MET A 73 -2.39 -8.61 0.93
C MET A 73 -0.89 -8.53 1.27
N LEU A 74 -0.49 -9.15 2.39
CA LEU A 74 0.92 -9.20 2.80
C LEU A 74 1.76 -9.96 1.77
N ALA A 75 1.26 -11.09 1.24
CA ALA A 75 1.95 -11.87 0.22
C ALA A 75 2.09 -11.10 -1.10
N LEU A 76 1.04 -10.40 -1.53
CA LEU A 76 1.07 -9.57 -2.74
C LEU A 76 2.06 -8.40 -2.61
N THR A 77 2.07 -7.71 -1.46
CA THR A 77 3.06 -6.66 -1.20
C THR A 77 4.48 -7.22 -1.14
N LEU A 78 4.67 -8.36 -0.48
CA LEU A 78 5.98 -9.00 -0.38
C LEU A 78 6.50 -9.45 -1.75
N ALA A 79 5.65 -10.07 -2.58
CA ALA A 79 6.00 -10.45 -3.95
C ALA A 79 6.37 -9.22 -4.79
N ALA A 80 5.61 -8.14 -4.66
CA ALA A 80 5.93 -6.89 -5.34
C ALA A 80 7.27 -6.29 -4.91
N PHE A 81 7.66 -6.47 -3.65
CA PHE A 81 8.96 -6.01 -3.13
C PHE A 81 10.10 -6.91 -3.61
N ASP A 82 9.91 -8.23 -3.56
CA ASP A 82 10.90 -9.22 -4.00
C ASP A 82 11.22 -9.07 -5.50
N GLU A 83 10.21 -8.86 -6.35
CA GLU A 83 10.40 -8.58 -7.78
C GLU A 83 11.27 -7.34 -8.04
N VAL A 84 11.19 -6.34 -7.16
CA VAL A 84 11.98 -5.11 -7.25
C VAL A 84 13.36 -5.27 -6.57
N GLY A 85 13.61 -6.41 -5.91
CA GLY A 85 14.84 -6.67 -5.15
C GLY A 85 14.86 -5.99 -3.77
N ILE A 86 13.69 -5.70 -3.21
CA ILE A 86 13.52 -5.06 -1.90
C ILE A 86 13.30 -6.15 -0.84
N SER A 87 14.25 -6.29 0.08
CA SER A 87 14.11 -7.17 1.25
C SER A 87 13.70 -6.35 2.47
N VAL A 88 12.52 -6.64 3.03
CA VAL A 88 12.03 -6.01 4.26
C VAL A 88 11.97 -7.02 5.41
N SER A 89 12.30 -6.57 6.63
CA SER A 89 12.27 -7.43 7.82
C SER A 89 10.85 -7.85 8.21
N SER A 90 9.86 -6.98 7.96
CA SER A 90 8.45 -7.28 8.26
C SER A 90 7.54 -6.54 7.30
N VAL A 91 7.00 -7.25 6.31
CA VAL A 91 6.06 -6.65 5.34
C VAL A 91 4.82 -6.05 6.02
N ALA A 92 4.41 -6.58 7.17
CA ALA A 92 3.30 -6.02 7.95
C ALA A 92 3.57 -4.60 8.47
N ALA A 93 4.82 -4.21 8.68
CA ALA A 93 5.18 -2.84 9.05
C ALA A 93 5.12 -1.88 7.85
N HIS A 94 5.27 -2.41 6.64
CA HIS A 94 5.21 -1.68 5.38
C HIS A 94 3.82 -1.71 4.75
N VAL A 95 2.80 -2.27 5.43
CA VAL A 95 1.44 -2.37 4.93
C VAL A 95 0.50 -1.65 5.89
N ALA A 96 -0.15 -0.61 5.39
CA ALA A 96 -1.18 0.14 6.08
C ALA A 96 -2.55 -0.13 5.46
N PHE A 97 -3.60 -0.06 6.27
CA PHE A 97 -4.97 -0.26 5.80
C PHE A 97 -5.81 0.95 6.19
N SER A 98 -6.38 1.59 5.18
CA SER A 98 -7.21 2.78 5.32
C SER A 98 -8.55 2.55 4.61
N VAL A 99 -9.56 3.28 5.06
CA VAL A 99 -10.88 3.29 4.41
C VAL A 99 -11.05 4.68 3.85
N GLU A 100 -11.63 4.79 2.66
CA GLU A 100 -12.00 6.08 2.12
C GLU A 100 -12.97 6.74 3.11
N GLN A 101 -12.44 7.68 3.90
CA GLN A 101 -13.29 8.46 4.78
C GLN A 101 -13.96 9.51 3.92
N PRO A 102 -15.30 9.51 3.79
CA PRO A 102 -15.98 10.66 3.23
C PRO A 102 -15.59 11.85 4.12
N ALA A 103 -15.00 12.88 3.53
CA ALA A 103 -14.55 14.05 4.26
C ALA A 103 -15.71 14.55 5.12
N ARG A 104 -15.68 14.23 6.43
CA ARG A 104 -16.65 14.74 7.38
C ARG A 104 -16.39 16.24 7.43
N GLY A 105 -17.17 16.98 6.67
CA GLY A 105 -17.10 18.43 6.65
C GLY A 105 -17.09 18.92 8.09
N LYS A 106 -16.03 19.64 8.48
CA LYS A 106 -16.08 20.50 9.65
C LYS A 106 -17.16 21.55 9.39
N ARG A 107 -18.40 21.22 9.72
CA ARG A 107 -19.50 22.19 9.84
C ARG A 107 -19.70 22.42 11.33
N GLY A 108 -19.21 23.58 11.77
CA GLY A 108 -19.78 24.40 12.85
C GLY A 108 -19.75 23.86 14.27
N GLN A 109 -19.00 24.55 15.14
CA GLN A 109 -19.60 25.01 16.38
C GLN A 109 -19.11 26.43 16.64
N GLY A 110 -20.02 27.39 16.42
CA GLY A 110 -19.84 28.76 16.86
C GLY A 110 -20.03 28.88 18.36
N HIS A 111 -19.46 29.96 18.88
CA HIS A 111 -19.92 30.64 20.09
C HIS A 111 -19.76 32.15 19.86
#